data_AF-A0A5C7IYZ2-F1
#
_entry.id   AF-A0A5C7IYZ2-F1
#
_cell.length_a   1.000
_cell.length_b   1.000
_cell.length_c   1.000
_cell.angle_alpha   90.00
_cell.angle_beta   90.00
_cell.angle_gamma   90.00
#
_symmetry.space_group_name_H-M   'P 1'
#
loop_
_entity.id
_entity.type
_entity.pdbx_description
1 polymer ?
#
loop_
_entity_poly.entity_id
_entity_poly.type
_entity_poly.pdbx_seq_one_letter_code
_entity_poly.pdbx_strand_id
1 'polypeptide(L)'
;MGSVFSLSSAQIDEMVAGLISSGVLYLWGGRENSTSRLKEVCSGGMGLVVPWCDQMRVLRHSSIGGFSTHSGLSSTFEAGFSGVPMLSSDQFPNSKLVVEDWKVGWSLRIELRANKLITREAIAKTVHKFT
;
A
#
# COMPACT_ATOMS: atom_id res chain seq x y z
N MET A 1 0.75 6.30 2.59
CA MET A 1 0.77 5.91 4.03
C MET A 1 0.38 7.10 4.88
N GLY A 2 -0.36 6.90 5.96
CA GLY A 2 -0.91 7.99 6.78
C GLY A 2 0.15 8.83 7.49
N SER A 3 -0.29 9.90 8.18
CA SER A 3 0.58 10.93 8.76
C SER A 3 1.52 10.48 9.88
N VAL A 4 1.31 9.30 10.46
CA VAL A 4 1.96 8.85 11.72
C VAL A 4 2.93 7.67 11.51
N PHE A 5 2.96 7.05 10.33
CA PHE A 5 3.70 5.80 10.13
C PHE A 5 4.79 5.90 9.06
N SER A 6 6.02 5.55 9.45
CA SER A 6 7.18 5.41 8.55
C SER A 6 7.62 3.94 8.49
N LEU A 7 7.62 3.39 7.27
CA LEU A 7 8.33 2.15 6.99
C LEU A 7 9.85 2.37 7.05
N SER A 8 10.61 1.31 7.33
CA SER A 8 12.06 1.35 7.14
C SER A 8 12.40 1.55 5.67
N SER A 9 13.54 2.18 5.39
CA SER A 9 14.04 2.35 4.01
C SER A 9 14.14 1.02 3.27
N ALA A 10 14.61 -0.03 3.94
CA ALA A 10 14.69 -1.38 3.38
C ALA A 10 13.32 -1.97 3.00
N GLN A 11 12.27 -1.72 3.81
CA GLN A 11 10.94 -2.19 3.47
C GLN A 11 10.33 -1.42 2.30
N ILE A 12 10.61 -0.12 2.21
CA ILE A 12 10.22 0.71 1.06
C ILE A 12 10.89 0.17 -0.21
N ASP A 13 12.17 -0.20 -0.15
CA ASP A 13 12.89 -0.73 -1.31
C ASP A 13 12.29 -2.05 -1.81
N GLU A 14 11.95 -2.98 -0.90
CA GLU A 14 11.25 -4.22 -1.28
C GLU A 14 9.85 -3.95 -1.86
N MET A 15 9.12 -2.97 -1.33
CA MET A 15 7.82 -2.56 -1.88
C MET A 15 7.93 -2.02 -3.29
N VAL A 16 8.88 -1.12 -3.54
CA VAL A 16 9.09 -0.54 -4.87
C VAL A 16 9.57 -1.60 -5.84
N ALA A 17 10.52 -2.45 -5.44
CA ALA A 17 10.99 -3.54 -6.27
C ALA A 17 9.87 -4.52 -6.64
N GLY A 18 8.97 -4.83 -5.70
CA GLY A 18 7.82 -5.70 -5.93
C GLY A 18 6.78 -5.07 -6.86
N LEU A 19 6.53 -3.77 -6.74
CA LEU A 19 5.64 -3.04 -7.64
C LEU A 19 6.20 -3.00 -9.06
N ILE A 20 7.48 -2.68 -9.23
CA ILE A 20 8.15 -2.65 -10.53
C ILE A 20 8.12 -4.04 -11.19
N SER A 21 8.45 -5.10 -10.45
CA SER A 21 8.49 -6.46 -11.01
C SER A 21 7.11 -7.03 -11.33
N SER A 22 6.06 -6.58 -10.63
CA SER A 22 4.67 -6.97 -10.93
C SER A 22 4.12 -6.35 -12.21
N GLY A 23 4.72 -5.25 -12.68
CA GLY A 23 4.22 -4.52 -13.85
C GLY A 23 2.82 -3.92 -13.67
N VAL A 24 2.32 -3.76 -12.43
CA VAL A 24 1.05 -3.08 -12.18
C VAL A 24 1.22 -1.57 -12.21
N LEU A 25 0.14 -0.85 -12.55
CA LEU A 25 0.10 0.60 -12.35
C LEU A 25 -0.07 0.90 -10.87
N TYR A 26 0.69 1.88 -10.36
CA TYR A 26 0.59 2.27 -8.95
C TYR A 26 0.71 3.78 -8.74
N LEU A 27 0.03 4.27 -7.71
CA LEU A 27 0.15 5.63 -7.20
C LEU A 27 0.71 5.57 -5.78
N TRP A 28 1.85 6.21 -5.56
CA TRP A 28 2.49 6.30 -4.25
C TRP A 28 2.40 7.72 -3.69
N GLY A 29 1.58 7.90 -2.66
CA GLY A 29 1.51 9.14 -1.89
C GLY A 29 2.32 9.10 -0.59
N GLY A 30 3.18 10.09 -0.37
CA GLY A 30 3.94 10.26 0.89
C GLY A 30 4.65 11.62 0.96
N ARG A 31 5.07 12.07 2.15
CA ARG A 31 5.68 13.42 2.33
C ARG A 31 6.95 13.61 1.48
N GLU A 32 7.22 14.84 1.06
CA GLU A 32 8.34 15.19 0.15
C GLU A 32 9.68 14.56 0.54
N ASN A 33 10.06 14.65 1.81
CA ASN A 33 11.32 14.12 2.35
C ASN A 33 11.49 12.60 2.15
N SER A 34 10.39 11.86 2.01
CA SER A 34 10.38 10.41 1.76
C SER A 34 10.20 10.07 0.28
N THR A 35 9.80 11.04 -0.55
CA THR A 35 9.46 10.80 -1.97
C THR A 35 10.55 11.16 -2.97
N SER A 36 11.56 11.96 -2.60
CA SER A 36 12.67 12.29 -3.50
C SER A 36 13.39 11.03 -4.00
N ARG A 37 13.79 10.16 -3.06
CA ARG A 37 14.38 8.84 -3.36
C ARG A 37 13.44 7.93 -4.16
N LEU A 38 12.15 7.95 -3.83
CA LEU A 38 11.15 7.14 -4.54
C LEU A 38 10.94 7.60 -5.98
N LYS A 39 10.97 8.92 -6.24
CA LYS A 39 10.88 9.47 -7.58
C LYS A 39 12.05 8.98 -8.43
N GLU A 40 13.27 8.98 -7.90
CA GLU A 40 14.44 8.45 -8.61
C GLU A 40 14.29 6.95 -8.93
N VAL A 41 13.92 6.12 -7.95
CA VAL A 41 13.77 4.67 -8.15
C VAL A 41 12.59 4.33 -9.08
N CYS A 42 11.54 5.14 -9.08
CA CYS A 42 10.36 4.96 -9.95
C CYS A 42 10.47 5.73 -11.28
N SER A 43 11.57 6.43 -11.56
CA SER A 43 11.75 7.26 -12.75
C SER A 43 11.70 6.39 -14.02
N GLY A 44 10.71 6.62 -14.88
CA GLY A 44 10.55 5.91 -16.16
C GLY A 44 9.69 4.63 -16.11
N GLY A 45 8.98 4.38 -15.01
CA GLY A 45 8.15 3.18 -14.82
C GLY A 45 6.64 3.37 -14.95
N MET A 46 5.90 2.33 -14.56
CA MET A 46 4.43 2.21 -14.51
C MET A 46 3.78 2.94 -13.30
N GLY A 47 4.54 3.77 -12.59
CA GLY A 47 4.14 4.33 -11.29
C GLY A 47 4.23 5.84 -11.21
N LEU A 48 3.33 6.45 -10.44
CA LEU A 48 3.33 7.88 -10.12
C LEU A 48 3.63 8.09 -8.64
N VAL A 49 4.63 8.93 -8.32
CA VAL A 49 4.99 9.28 -6.94
C VAL A 49 4.63 10.74 -6.68
N VAL A 50 3.75 10.99 -5.71
CA VAL A 50 3.27 12.33 -5.35
C VAL A 50 3.54 12.65 -3.89
N PRO A 51 3.87 13.92 -3.56
CA PRO A 51 4.13 14.34 -2.18
C PRO A 51 2.87 14.30 -1.30
N TRP A 52 1.71 14.43 -1.92
CA TRP A 52 0.41 14.35 -1.29
C TRP A 52 -0.67 14.11 -2.36
N CYS A 53 -1.78 13.49 -1.96
CA CYS A 53 -2.98 13.38 -2.77
C CYS A 53 -4.22 13.45 -1.88
N ASP A 54 -5.34 13.89 -2.46
CA ASP A 54 -6.65 13.74 -1.82
C ASP A 54 -7.05 12.27 -1.88
N GLN A 55 -6.76 11.56 -0.79
CA GLN A 55 -6.94 10.11 -0.68
C GLN A 55 -8.37 9.69 -1.00
N MET A 56 -9.37 10.43 -0.53
CA MET A 56 -10.77 10.11 -0.78
C MET A 56 -11.15 10.25 -2.25
N ARG A 57 -10.67 11.31 -2.93
CA ARG A 57 -10.91 11.47 -4.37
C ARG A 57 -10.20 10.40 -5.19
N VAL A 58 -8.98 10.01 -4.78
CA VAL A 58 -8.24 8.92 -5.42
C VAL A 58 -8.99 7.61 -5.25
N LEU A 59 -9.37 7.23 -4.04
CA LEU A 59 -10.05 5.96 -3.76
C LEU A 59 -11.40 5.81 -4.49
N ARG A 60 -12.08 6.92 -4.78
CA ARG A 60 -13.33 6.90 -5.55
C ARG A 60 -13.13 6.83 -7.07
N HIS A 61 -11.89 6.89 -7.55
CA HIS A 61 -11.62 6.83 -8.98
C HIS A 61 -11.68 5.39 -9.49
N SER A 62 -12.37 5.17 -10.61
CA SER A 62 -12.61 3.83 -11.17
C SER A 62 -11.35 3.06 -11.58
N SER A 63 -10.22 3.75 -11.74
CA SER A 63 -8.92 3.13 -12.04
C SER A 63 -8.22 2.53 -10.82
N ILE A 64 -8.75 2.73 -9.60
CA ILE A 64 -8.16 2.16 -8.38
C ILE A 64 -8.76 0.78 -8.12
N GLY A 65 -7.95 -0.26 -8.36
CA GLY A 65 -8.33 -1.66 -8.08
C GLY A 65 -7.99 -2.12 -6.64
N GLY A 66 -7.13 -1.40 -5.94
CA GLY A 66 -6.71 -1.78 -4.59
C GLY A 66 -5.98 -0.67 -3.86
N PHE A 67 -5.99 -0.74 -2.53
CA PHE A 67 -5.39 0.27 -1.66
C PHE A 67 -4.49 -0.34 -0.60
N SER A 68 -3.19 -0.01 -0.63
CA SER A 68 -2.25 -0.39 0.42
C SER A 68 -2.27 0.60 1.58
N THR A 69 -2.63 0.11 2.76
CA THR A 69 -2.84 0.92 3.96
C THR A 69 -2.14 0.33 5.17
N HIS A 70 -1.67 1.22 6.03
CA HIS A 70 -1.19 0.86 7.36
C HIS A 70 -2.30 0.48 8.35
N SER A 71 -3.56 0.44 7.88
CA SER A 71 -4.74 0.10 8.70
C SER A 71 -5.09 1.13 9.78
N GLY A 72 -4.69 2.39 9.59
CA GLY A 72 -5.25 3.51 10.37
C GLY A 72 -6.77 3.58 10.19
N LEU A 73 -7.50 3.94 11.25
CA LEU A 73 -8.97 3.85 11.28
C LEU A 73 -9.62 4.67 10.17
N SER A 74 -9.21 5.94 9.99
CA SER A 74 -9.76 6.80 8.94
C SER A 74 -9.54 6.22 7.55
N SER A 75 -8.30 5.83 7.21
CA SER A 75 -8.00 5.26 5.90
C SER A 75 -8.73 3.94 5.63
N THR A 76 -9.01 3.17 6.68
CA THR A 76 -9.78 1.93 6.59
C THR A 76 -11.24 2.22 6.23
N PHE A 77 -11.85 3.21 6.89
CA PHE A 77 -13.21 3.62 6.56
C PHE A 77 -13.31 4.25 5.17
N GLU A 78 -12.38 5.13 4.81
CA GLU A 78 -12.34 5.77 3.49
C GLU A 78 -12.31 4.76 2.35
N ALA A 79 -11.48 3.71 2.47
CA ALA A 79 -11.40 2.63 1.50
C ALA A 79 -12.67 1.76 1.50
N GLY A 80 -13.20 1.42 2.69
CA GLY A 80 -14.46 0.68 2.82
C GLY A 80 -15.65 1.40 2.17
N PHE A 81 -15.81 2.70 2.44
CA PHE A 81 -16.86 3.53 1.82
C PHE A 81 -16.69 3.70 0.31
N SER A 82 -15.46 3.60 -0.18
CA SER A 82 -15.16 3.68 -1.61
C SER A 82 -15.27 2.32 -2.32
N GLY A 83 -15.54 1.24 -1.58
CA GLY A 83 -15.61 -0.11 -2.14
C GLY A 83 -14.27 -0.64 -2.65
N VAL A 84 -13.15 -0.06 -2.19
CA VAL A 84 -11.81 -0.43 -2.66
C VAL A 84 -11.22 -1.51 -1.77
N PRO A 85 -10.84 -2.68 -2.32
CA PRO A 85 -10.18 -3.72 -1.54
C PRO A 85 -8.84 -3.24 -0.96
N MET A 86 -8.51 -3.71 0.24
CA MET A 86 -7.37 -3.21 1.00
C MET A 86 -6.24 -4.23 1.14
N LEU A 87 -5.00 -3.76 1.00
CA LEU A 87 -3.82 -4.46 1.49
C LEU A 87 -3.42 -3.85 2.83
N SER A 88 -3.65 -4.59 3.91
CA SER A 88 -3.47 -4.14 5.29
C SER A 88 -2.09 -4.51 5.83
N SER A 89 -1.42 -3.57 6.51
CA SER A 89 -0.32 -3.89 7.44
C SER A 89 -0.88 -4.14 8.84
N ASP A 90 -0.41 -5.19 9.50
CA ASP A 90 -0.97 -5.72 10.77
C ASP A 90 -0.64 -4.91 12.02
N GLN A 91 -0.28 -3.63 11.88
CA GLN A 91 0.12 -2.82 13.04
C GLN A 91 -1.05 -2.37 13.91
N PHE A 92 -2.27 -2.36 13.36
CA PHE A 92 -3.46 -1.95 14.09
C PHE A 92 -4.50 -3.08 14.12
N PRO A 93 -5.31 -3.17 15.19
CA PRO A 93 -6.40 -4.15 15.28
C PRO A 93 -7.35 -4.15 14.08
N ASN A 94 -7.46 -3.01 13.39
CA ASN A 94 -8.27 -2.82 12.18
C ASN A 94 -7.87 -3.75 11.02
N SER A 95 -6.65 -4.30 11.01
CA SER A 95 -6.23 -5.35 10.06
C SER A 95 -7.16 -6.56 10.10
N LYS A 96 -7.58 -6.98 11.30
CA LYS A 96 -8.54 -8.08 11.47
C LYS A 96 -9.90 -7.72 10.89
N LEU A 97 -10.36 -6.50 11.10
CA LEU A 97 -11.64 -6.03 10.57
C LEU A 97 -11.67 -6.15 9.05
N VAL A 98 -10.62 -5.69 8.37
CA VAL A 98 -10.50 -5.75 6.90
C VAL A 98 -10.47 -7.19 6.38
N VAL A 99 -9.73 -8.06 7.05
CA VAL A 99 -9.34 -9.38 6.52
C VAL A 99 -10.25 -10.51 6.99
N GLU A 100 -10.56 -10.55 8.29
CA GLU A 100 -11.32 -11.62 8.94
C GLU A 100 -12.83 -11.31 8.92
N ASP A 101 -13.22 -10.09 9.31
CA ASP A 101 -14.63 -9.73 9.49
C ASP A 101 -15.28 -9.29 8.18
N TRP A 102 -14.75 -8.23 7.54
CA TRP A 102 -15.30 -7.68 6.30
C TRP A 102 -14.91 -8.48 5.07
N LYS A 103 -13.77 -9.18 5.11
CA LYS A 103 -13.24 -9.99 4.00
C LYS A 103 -13.09 -9.20 2.70
N VAL A 104 -12.72 -7.93 2.82
CA VAL A 104 -12.51 -6.99 1.71
C VAL A 104 -11.03 -6.68 1.49
N GLY A 105 -10.14 -7.56 1.94
CA GLY A 105 -8.71 -7.31 1.80
C GLY A 105 -7.82 -8.45 2.26
N TRP A 106 -6.52 -8.23 2.10
CA TRP A 106 -5.47 -9.14 2.50
C TRP A 106 -4.54 -8.49 3.51
N SER A 107 -3.93 -9.31 4.37
CA SER A 107 -2.91 -8.84 5.29
C SER A 107 -1.51 -9.21 4.79
N LEU A 108 -0.56 -8.28 4.92
CA LEU A 108 0.87 -8.56 4.76
C LEU A 108 1.49 -9.26 5.99
N ARG A 109 0.65 -9.61 6.98
CA ARG A 109 0.97 -10.24 8.28
C ARG A 109 1.87 -11.47 8.24
N ILE A 110 1.88 -12.23 7.14
CA ILE A 110 2.58 -13.52 7.10
C ILE A 110 4.11 -13.35 7.23
N GLU A 111 4.67 -12.19 6.91
CA GLU A 111 6.13 -11.97 6.91
C GLU A 111 6.66 -11.08 8.06
N LEU A 112 5.81 -10.29 8.72
CA LEU A 112 6.24 -9.28 9.72
C LEU A 112 6.47 -9.83 11.14
N ARG A 113 5.90 -10.98 11.53
CA ARG A 113 6.04 -11.54 12.89
C ARG A 113 7.49 -11.98 13.25
N ALA A 114 8.41 -11.95 12.29
CA ALA A 114 9.79 -12.41 12.47
C ALA A 114 10.85 -11.30 12.34
N ASN A 115 10.50 -10.00 12.40
CA ASN A 115 11.41 -8.90 12.01
C ASN A 115 11.97 -9.06 10.58
N LYS A 116 11.27 -9.83 9.73
CA LYS A 116 11.64 -10.03 8.34
C LYS A 116 10.95 -8.98 7.50
N LEU A 117 11.69 -8.44 6.54
CA LEU A 117 11.14 -7.60 5.49
C LEU A 117 10.13 -8.42 4.71
N ILE A 118 9.04 -7.78 4.30
CA ILE A 118 8.13 -8.34 3.31
C ILE A 118 8.88 -8.31 1.98
N THR A 119 9.00 -9.46 1.34
CA THR A 119 9.79 -9.65 0.12
C THR A 119 9.09 -9.04 -1.09
N ARG A 120 9.86 -8.53 -2.05
CA ARG A 120 9.35 -8.06 -3.34
C ARG A 120 8.51 -9.11 -4.06
N GLU A 121 8.84 -10.40 -3.95
CA GLU A 121 8.10 -11.49 -4.57
C GLU A 121 6.71 -11.65 -3.94
N ALA A 122 6.62 -11.56 -2.61
CA ALA A 122 5.35 -11.59 -1.90
C ALA A 122 4.49 -10.37 -2.25
N ILE A 123 5.10 -9.20 -2.40
CA ILE A 123 4.43 -7.97 -2.79
C ILE A 123 3.89 -8.10 -4.21
N ALA A 124 4.73 -8.50 -5.17
CA ALA A 124 4.33 -8.70 -6.55
C ALA A 124 3.17 -9.70 -6.69
N LYS A 125 3.25 -10.84 -5.97
CA LYS A 125 2.18 -11.83 -5.95
C LYS A 125 0.88 -11.30 -5.34
N THR A 126 0.98 -10.45 -4.32
CA THR A 126 -0.20 -9.97 -3.60
C THR A 126 -0.92 -8.86 -4.36
N VAL A 127 -0.20 -7.98 -5.05
CA VAL A 127 -0.82 -6.89 -5.81
C VAL A 127 -1.67 -7.41 -6.98
N HIS A 128 -1.33 -8.56 -7.56
CA HIS A 128 -2.14 -9.21 -8.59
C HIS A 128 -3.48 -9.77 -8.09
N LYS A 129 -3.73 -9.77 -6.77
CA LYS A 129 -5.07 -10.14 -6.26
C LYS A 129 -6.10 -9.04 -6.45
N PHE A 130 -5.67 -7.82 -6.79
CA PHE A 130 -6.52 -6.66 -7.04
C PHE A 130 -6.89 -6.48 -8.52
N THR A 131 -6.27 -7.24 -9.42
CA THR A 131 -6.42 -7.17 -10.88
C THR A 131 -7.06 -8.44 -11.41
#